data_AF-A0A6B2DYD8-F1
#
_entry.id   AF-A0A6B2DYD8-F1
#
_cell.length_a   1.000
_cell.length_b   1.000
_cell.length_c   1.000
_cell.angle_alpha   90.00
_cell.angle_beta   90.00
_cell.angle_gamma   90.00
#
_symmetry.space_group_name_H-M   'P 1'
#
loop_
_entity.id
_entity.type
_entity.pdbx_description
1 polymer ?
#
loop_
_entity_poly.entity_id
_entity_poly.type
_entity_poly.pdbx_seq_one_letter_code
_entity_poly.pdbx_strand_id
1 'polypeptide(L)'
;MTLWDKLGMDDKLVKVLKEIPAGPDAGDFGPAYVTIHQLAVELDQRFPEVREQLDVPLGGGATRHAGLVELLGKELVDKIKRYGDVYPIEAAQLSAVRFRELRLRGPGGRDLVGASKSDLPLIRLRPRD
;
A
#
# COMPACT_ATOMS: atom_id res chain seq x y z
N MET A 1 -11.51 21.57 3.32
CA MET A 1 -11.49 20.49 2.31
C MET A 1 -10.06 20.32 1.86
N THR A 2 -9.46 19.17 2.16
CA THR A 2 -8.05 18.87 1.87
C THR A 2 -7.86 18.59 0.38
N LEU A 3 -6.62 18.62 -0.12
CA LEU A 3 -6.31 18.18 -1.49
C LEU A 3 -6.73 16.72 -1.71
N TRP A 4 -6.58 15.89 -0.67
CA TRP A 4 -7.05 14.50 -0.63
C TRP A 4 -8.56 14.39 -0.91
N ASP A 5 -9.37 15.23 -0.26
CA ASP A 5 -10.82 15.25 -0.46
C ASP A 5 -11.18 15.76 -1.86
N LYS A 6 -10.49 16.79 -2.36
CA LYS A 6 -10.68 17.33 -3.73
C LYS A 6 -10.43 16.28 -4.80
N LEU A 7 -9.42 15.44 -4.57
CA LEU A 7 -9.04 14.36 -5.48
C LEU A 7 -9.91 13.11 -5.33
N GLY A 8 -10.85 13.06 -4.37
CA GLY A 8 -11.68 11.88 -4.11
C GLY A 8 -10.85 10.63 -3.81
N MET A 9 -9.75 10.80 -3.08
CA MET A 9 -8.73 9.76 -2.90
C MET A 9 -9.28 8.54 -2.17
N ASP A 10 -10.11 8.71 -1.14
CA ASP A 10 -10.66 7.58 -0.37
C ASP A 10 -11.43 6.61 -1.29
N ASP A 11 -12.29 7.14 -2.16
CA ASP A 11 -13.08 6.34 -3.11
C ASP A 11 -12.19 5.65 -4.14
N LYS A 12 -11.16 6.35 -4.66
CA LYS A 12 -10.19 5.77 -5.60
C LYS A 12 -9.42 4.63 -4.95
N LEU A 13 -8.91 4.81 -3.74
CA LEU A 13 -8.16 3.78 -3.02
C LEU A 13 -9.02 2.56 -2.69
N VAL A 14 -10.27 2.80 -2.25
CA VAL A 14 -11.23 1.71 -2.02
C VAL A 14 -11.49 0.95 -3.31
N LYS A 15 -11.69 1.65 -4.43
CA LYS A 15 -11.89 1.03 -5.73
C LYS A 15 -10.69 0.19 -6.17
N VAL A 16 -9.48 0.74 -6.06
CA VAL A 16 -8.23 0.02 -6.36
C VAL A 16 -8.16 -1.27 -5.57
N LEU A 17 -8.25 -1.19 -4.24
CA LEU A 17 -8.12 -2.35 -3.35
C LEU A 17 -9.23 -3.39 -3.56
N LYS A 18 -10.46 -2.97 -3.90
CA LYS A 18 -11.58 -3.88 -4.17
C LYS A 18 -11.37 -4.71 -5.43
N GLU A 19 -10.70 -4.14 -6.41
CA GLU A 19 -10.47 -4.72 -7.72
C GLU A 19 -9.11 -5.46 -7.81
N ILE A 20 -8.34 -5.51 -6.72
CA ILE A 20 -7.16 -6.40 -6.66
C ILE A 20 -7.66 -7.85 -6.71
N PRO A 21 -7.20 -8.66 -7.67
CA PRO A 21 -7.63 -10.05 -7.78
C PRO A 21 -7.36 -10.83 -6.49
N ALA A 22 -8.35 -11.59 -6.07
CA ALA A 22 -8.22 -12.49 -4.93
C ALA A 22 -7.20 -13.60 -5.24
N GLY A 23 -6.33 -13.88 -4.27
CA GLY A 23 -5.46 -15.05 -4.31
C GLY A 23 -6.23 -16.35 -4.06
N PRO A 24 -5.61 -17.51 -4.29
CA PRO A 24 -6.25 -18.82 -4.09
C PRO A 24 -6.74 -19.03 -2.65
N ASP A 25 -6.06 -18.44 -1.66
CA ASP A 25 -6.35 -18.61 -0.24
C ASP A 25 -7.32 -17.53 0.33
N ALA A 26 -7.90 -16.70 -0.54
CA ALA A 26 -8.76 -15.58 -0.10
C ALA A 26 -10.03 -16.04 0.64
N GLY A 27 -10.50 -17.27 0.40
CA GLY A 27 -11.63 -17.84 1.13
C GLY A 27 -11.37 -18.02 2.62
N ASP A 28 -10.12 -18.29 3.02
CA ASP A 28 -9.74 -18.55 4.41
C ASP A 28 -9.24 -17.29 5.13
N PHE A 29 -8.55 -16.40 4.41
CA PHE A 29 -7.86 -15.23 5.00
C PHE A 29 -8.48 -13.87 4.64
N GLY A 30 -9.46 -13.86 3.74
CA GLY A 30 -10.03 -12.64 3.17
C GLY A 30 -9.11 -11.97 2.14
N PRO A 31 -9.37 -10.70 1.79
CA PRO A 31 -8.57 -9.95 0.82
C PRO A 31 -7.10 -9.85 1.25
N ALA A 32 -6.20 -9.98 0.28
CA ALA A 32 -4.77 -9.88 0.51
C ALA A 32 -4.38 -8.46 0.95
N TYR A 33 -3.40 -8.39 1.85
CA TYR A 33 -2.70 -7.15 2.12
C TYR A 33 -1.73 -6.82 0.98
N VAL A 34 -1.60 -5.53 0.69
CA VAL A 34 -0.61 -4.99 -0.25
C VAL A 34 0.26 -3.94 0.41
N THR A 35 1.47 -3.75 -0.11
CA THR A 35 2.35 -2.66 0.31
C THR A 35 1.81 -1.31 -0.19
N ILE A 36 2.18 -0.22 0.50
CA ILE A 36 1.89 1.14 0.01
C ILE A 36 2.46 1.38 -1.39
N HIS A 37 3.61 0.77 -1.70
CA HIS A 37 4.20 0.86 -3.03
C HIS A 37 3.33 0.20 -4.10
N GLN A 38 2.83 -1.03 -3.85
CA GLN A 38 1.91 -1.70 -4.76
C GLN A 38 0.63 -0.89 -4.93
N LEU A 39 0.08 -0.33 -3.85
CA LEU A 39 -1.08 0.56 -3.94
C LEU A 39 -0.80 1.79 -4.81
N ALA A 40 0.35 2.44 -4.66
CA ALA A 40 0.72 3.61 -5.45
C ALA A 40 0.81 3.28 -6.94
N VAL A 41 1.41 2.13 -7.29
CA VAL A 41 1.50 1.63 -8.67
C VAL A 41 0.10 1.39 -9.24
N GLU A 42 -0.77 0.67 -8.51
CA GLU A 42 -2.13 0.39 -8.95
C GLU A 42 -2.98 1.66 -9.09
N LEU A 43 -2.79 2.63 -8.19
CA LEU A 43 -3.45 3.94 -8.25
C LEU A 43 -3.00 4.71 -9.49
N ASP A 44 -1.70 4.81 -9.76
CA ASP A 44 -1.15 5.54 -10.91
C ASP A 44 -1.56 4.90 -12.24
N GLN A 45 -1.66 3.57 -12.29
CA GLN A 45 -2.12 2.86 -13.49
C GLN A 45 -3.59 3.12 -13.82
N ARG A 46 -4.45 3.28 -12.80
CA ARG A 46 -5.90 3.42 -12.98
C ARG A 46 -6.38 4.86 -12.94
N PHE A 47 -5.63 5.74 -12.27
CA PHE A 47 -5.92 7.14 -12.03
C PHE A 47 -4.65 8.00 -12.18
N PRO A 48 -3.98 7.99 -13.35
CA PRO A 48 -2.74 8.73 -13.57
C PRO A 48 -2.90 10.24 -13.31
N GLU A 49 -4.12 10.77 -13.47
CA GLU A 49 -4.43 12.17 -13.22
C GLU A 49 -4.19 12.59 -11.76
N VAL A 50 -4.22 11.65 -10.81
CA VAL A 50 -3.90 11.92 -9.40
C VAL A 50 -2.45 12.34 -9.27
N ARG A 51 -1.53 11.60 -9.89
CA ARG A 51 -0.11 11.91 -9.82
C ARG A 51 0.21 13.21 -10.56
N GLU A 52 -0.42 13.44 -11.72
CA GLU A 52 -0.30 14.69 -12.47
C GLU A 52 -0.76 15.91 -11.67
N GLN A 53 -1.90 15.81 -10.97
CA GLN A 53 -2.42 16.91 -10.15
C GLN A 53 -1.61 17.16 -8.88
N LEU A 54 -0.98 16.12 -8.33
CA LEU A 54 -0.09 16.23 -7.18
C LEU A 54 1.31 16.74 -7.57
N ASP A 55 1.67 16.68 -8.86
CA ASP A 55 3.00 17.01 -9.39
C ASP A 55 4.14 16.31 -8.63
N VAL A 56 3.99 15.00 -8.42
CA VAL A 56 4.96 14.16 -7.69
C VAL A 56 5.43 12.97 -8.51
N PRO A 57 6.66 12.47 -8.26
CA PRO A 57 7.08 11.19 -8.80
C PRO A 57 6.31 10.03 -8.15
N LEU A 58 6.23 8.87 -8.81
CA LEU A 58 5.57 7.68 -8.27
C LEU A 58 6.24 7.19 -6.98
N GLY A 59 7.57 7.05 -7.00
CA GLY A 59 8.40 6.72 -5.83
C GLY A 59 9.31 7.89 -5.43
N GLY A 60 9.71 7.93 -4.16
CA GLY A 60 10.69 8.90 -3.65
C GLY A 60 12.09 8.28 -3.57
N GLY A 61 13.09 8.96 -4.14
CA GLY A 61 14.50 8.56 -4.08
C GLY A 61 15.47 9.75 -4.17
N ALA A 62 16.28 9.91 -3.13
CA ALA A 62 17.43 10.82 -2.93
C ALA A 62 17.24 12.35 -3.07
N THR A 63 16.21 12.85 -3.74
CA THR A 63 16.02 14.30 -3.96
C THR A 63 14.74 14.80 -3.31
N ARG A 64 14.88 15.76 -2.38
CA ARG A 64 13.99 16.73 -1.69
C ARG A 64 12.44 16.73 -1.83
N HIS A 65 11.80 15.95 -2.69
CA HIS A 65 10.34 15.93 -2.89
C HIS A 65 9.76 14.57 -2.50
N ALA A 66 8.66 14.59 -1.74
CA ALA A 66 7.97 13.36 -1.36
C ALA A 66 7.29 12.74 -2.59
N GLY A 67 7.48 11.45 -2.83
CA GLY A 67 6.80 10.72 -3.90
C GLY A 67 5.37 10.30 -3.52
N LEU A 68 4.59 9.83 -4.50
CA LEU A 68 3.22 9.33 -4.29
C LEU A 68 3.17 8.25 -3.20
N VAL A 69 4.15 7.34 -3.17
CA VAL A 69 4.29 6.32 -2.11
C VAL A 69 4.36 6.95 -0.71
N GLU A 70 5.16 7.99 -0.52
CA GLU A 70 5.37 8.62 0.79
C GLU A 70 4.14 9.41 1.22
N LEU A 71 3.50 10.11 0.28
CA LEU A 71 2.24 10.81 0.51
C LEU A 71 1.11 9.86 0.89
N LEU A 72 0.92 8.77 0.14
CA LEU A 72 -0.07 7.74 0.46
C LEU A 72 0.19 7.12 1.82
N GLY A 73 1.45 6.77 2.11
CA GLY A 73 1.83 6.17 3.39
C GLY A 73 1.49 7.07 4.57
N LYS A 74 1.82 8.36 4.47
CA LYS A 74 1.52 9.34 5.53
C LYS A 74 0.01 9.52 5.73
N GLU A 75 -0.72 9.84 4.66
CA GLU A 75 -2.15 10.16 4.75
C GLU A 75 -2.97 8.95 5.19
N LEU A 76 -2.66 7.74 4.70
CA LEU A 76 -3.36 6.52 5.13
C LEU A 76 -3.13 6.23 6.62
N VAL A 77 -1.88 6.34 7.10
CA VAL A 77 -1.59 6.15 8.53
C VAL A 77 -2.32 7.18 9.38
N ASP A 78 -2.32 8.45 8.97
CA ASP A 78 -3.00 9.52 9.69
C ASP A 78 -4.52 9.29 9.72
N LYS A 79 -5.12 8.86 8.61
CA LYS A 79 -6.55 8.53 8.52
C LYS A 79 -6.93 7.32 9.35
N ILE A 80 -6.16 6.23 9.27
CA ILE A 80 -6.39 5.02 10.07
C ILE A 80 -6.30 5.33 11.56
N LYS A 81 -5.30 6.11 11.99
CA LYS A 81 -5.19 6.54 13.39
C LYS A 81 -6.34 7.43 13.84
N ARG A 82 -6.80 8.34 12.97
CA ARG A 82 -7.86 9.32 13.28
C ARG A 82 -9.23 8.66 13.35
N TYR A 83 -9.54 7.78 12.41
CA TYR A 83 -10.89 7.24 12.21
C TYR A 83 -11.03 5.80 12.72
N GLY A 84 -9.94 5.11 13.02
CA GLY A 84 -9.97 3.76 13.60
C GLY A 84 -10.80 2.78 12.76
N ASP A 85 -11.72 2.10 13.42
CA ASP A 85 -12.50 1.02 12.82
C ASP A 85 -13.58 1.46 11.83
N VAL A 86 -13.93 2.76 11.82
CA VAL A 86 -14.87 3.28 10.81
C VAL A 86 -14.20 3.60 9.47
N TYR A 87 -12.86 3.63 9.40
CA TYR A 87 -12.15 3.80 8.13
C TYR A 87 -12.16 2.49 7.32
N PRO A 88 -12.49 2.53 6.01
CA PRO A 88 -12.68 1.31 5.21
C PRO A 88 -11.38 0.57 4.87
N ILE A 89 -10.22 1.16 5.16
CA ILE A 89 -8.90 0.56 4.92
C ILE A 89 -8.27 0.29 6.28
N GLU A 90 -7.73 -0.90 6.46
CA GLU A 90 -6.96 -1.26 7.64
C GLU A 90 -5.49 -1.49 7.29
N ALA A 91 -4.63 -1.34 8.29
CA ALA A 91 -3.20 -1.56 8.15
C ALA A 91 -2.71 -2.68 9.05
N ALA A 92 -1.70 -3.39 8.57
CA ALA A 92 -0.89 -4.33 9.31
C ALA A 92 0.60 -4.03 9.07
N GLN A 93 1.48 -4.71 9.80
CA GLN A 93 2.92 -4.62 9.61
C GLN A 93 3.51 -5.99 9.38
N LEU A 94 4.35 -6.11 8.35
CA LEU A 94 5.23 -7.26 8.16
C LEU A 94 6.57 -6.98 8.83
N SER A 95 6.90 -7.76 9.85
CA SER A 95 8.14 -7.60 10.61
C SER A 95 9.36 -7.77 9.70
N ALA A 96 10.23 -6.76 9.62
CA ALA A 96 11.48 -6.84 8.87
C ALA A 96 12.47 -7.83 9.47
N VAL A 97 12.42 -8.03 10.79
CA VAL A 97 13.25 -9.02 11.48
C VAL A 97 12.89 -10.43 11.00
N ARG A 98 11.60 -10.77 11.01
CA ARG A 98 11.12 -12.09 10.58
C ARG A 98 11.14 -12.27 9.07
N PHE A 99 10.88 -11.22 8.31
CA PHE A 99 10.93 -11.26 6.85
C PHE A 99 12.32 -11.64 6.33
N ARG A 100 13.40 -11.25 7.03
CA ARG A 100 14.78 -11.65 6.69
C ARG A 100 15.08 -13.12 6.97
N GLU A 101 14.32 -13.78 7.84
CA GLU A 101 14.48 -15.20 8.14
C GLU A 101 13.84 -16.10 7.06
N LEU A 102 12.98 -15.54 6.20
CA LEU A 102 12.39 -16.28 5.09
C LEU A 102 13.48 -16.67 4.10
N ARG A 103 13.62 -17.99 3.90
CA ARG A 103 14.50 -18.55 2.88
C ARG A 103 13.70 -18.79 1.62
N LEU A 104 13.90 -17.91 0.65
CA LEU A 104 13.28 -18.02 -0.66
C LEU A 104 14.33 -18.50 -1.66
N ARG A 105 13.96 -19.38 -2.59
CA ARG A 105 14.83 -19.78 -3.69
C ARG A 105 14.49 -18.99 -4.94
N GLY A 106 15.47 -18.27 -5.46
CA GLY A 106 15.39 -17.61 -6.74
C GLY A 106 15.68 -18.55 -7.92
N PRO A 107 15.59 -18.03 -9.15
CA PRO A 107 15.99 -18.76 -10.35
C PRO A 107 17.42 -19.30 -10.20
N GLY A 108 17.63 -20.56 -10.62
CA GLY A 108 18.94 -21.22 -10.48
C GLY A 108 19.30 -21.66 -9.06
N GLY A 109 18.35 -21.65 -8.12
CA GLY A 109 18.55 -22.17 -6.76
C GLY A 109 19.30 -21.24 -5.81
N ARG A 110 19.51 -19.96 -6.20
CA ARG A 110 20.12 -18.96 -5.32
C ARG A 110 19.20 -18.64 -4.14
N ASP A 111 19.75 -18.51 -2.94
CA ASP A 111 18.99 -18.01 -1.81
C ASP A 111 18.70 -16.51 -1.99
N LEU A 112 17.44 -16.13 -1.84
CA LEU A 112 16.97 -14.76 -1.80
C LEU A 112 16.67 -14.39 -0.36
N VAL A 113 17.11 -13.20 0.05
CA VAL A 113 16.89 -12.66 1.39
C VAL A 113 16.06 -11.38 1.25
N GLY A 114 15.08 -11.21 2.13
CA GLY A 114 14.30 -9.97 2.21
C GLY A 114 15.17 -8.77 2.58
N ALA A 115 15.15 -7.70 1.77
CA ALA A 115 16.03 -6.54 1.94
C ALA A 115 15.35 -5.31 2.59
N SER A 116 14.47 -5.52 3.58
CA SER A 116 13.86 -4.39 4.30
C SER A 116 14.66 -3.99 5.55
N LYS A 117 14.85 -2.68 5.76
CA LYS A 117 15.48 -2.11 6.97
C LYS A 117 14.49 -1.83 8.11
N SER A 118 13.21 -1.74 7.80
CA SER A 118 12.12 -1.41 8.72
C SER A 118 10.91 -2.28 8.44
N ASP A 119 10.03 -2.46 9.43
CA ASP A 119 8.76 -3.16 9.23
C ASP A 119 8.00 -2.55 8.06
N LEU A 120 7.44 -3.42 7.22
CA LEU A 120 6.78 -3.01 5.99
C LEU A 120 5.31 -2.74 6.28
N PRO A 121 4.82 -1.51 6.03
CA PRO A 121 3.40 -1.21 6.16
C PRO A 121 2.63 -1.93 5.06
N LEU A 122 1.62 -2.65 5.50
CA LEU A 122 0.70 -3.40 4.67
C LEU A 122 -0.70 -2.82 4.86
N ILE A 123 -1.50 -2.78 3.81
CA ILE A 123 -2.87 -2.28 3.84
C ILE A 123 -3.81 -3.22 3.08
N ARG A 124 -5.07 -3.23 3.48
CA ARG A 124 -6.16 -3.85 2.70
C ARG A 124 -7.48 -3.15 2.98
N LEU A 125 -8.49 -3.48 2.20
CA LEU A 125 -9.86 -3.19 2.59
C LEU A 125 -10.21 -3.96 3.84
N ARG A 126 -10.77 -3.24 4.82
CA ARG A 126 -11.32 -3.84 6.02
C ARG A 126 -12.48 -4.77 5.63
N PRO A 127 -12.49 -6.03 6.10
CA PRO A 127 -13.65 -6.90 5.97
C PRO A 127 -14.86 -6.22 6.62
N ARG A 128 -16.01 -6.24 5.93
CA ARG A 128 -17.28 -5.87 6.54
C ARG A 128 -18.00 -7.18 6.86
N ASP A 129 -18.28 -7.41 8.13
CA ASP A 129 -19.14 -8.51 8.59
C ASP A 129 -20.57 -8.37 8.04
#